data_AF-A0A971HAZ9-F1
#
_entry.id   AF-A0A971HAZ9-F1
#
_cell.length_a   1.000
_cell.length_b   1.000
_cell.length_c   1.000
_cell.angle_alpha   90.00
_cell.angle_beta   90.00
_cell.angle_gamma   90.00
#
_symmetry.space_group_name_H-M   'P 1'
#
loop_
_entity.id
_entity.type
_entity.pdbx_description
1 polymer ?
#
loop_
_entity_poly.entity_id
_entity_poly.type
_entity_poly.pdbx_seq_one_letter_code
_entity_poly.pdbx_strand_id
1 'polypeptide(L)'
;MFCQSCGARLPEDADFCQSCGRRAQLDKSGTCPACGTGIQKGDDFCINCGTAANKGAERPSQSGQFAGGDSGNRGTGNLIGFSDRLNSTEILEAAQQSKKNTLGCMWVSIFVPLIGFPIAGLLMDDFPFGESLIMGVGLAFVILIVGLFFLRGTKKPMWEGRVVDKSKKERRERRGKDDNYYRTYMEYKTFIKTDSGKKKTIVERDSGRHMYDYLEVGDRVRYHPSFGTYEKFDKSKDRIIYCNVCSMMNPIQNDRCKRCDNLLFK
;
A
#
# COMPACT_ATOMS: atom_id res chain seq x y z
N MET A 1 34.49 -6.97 -10.19
CA MET A 1 33.09 -7.12 -10.68
C MET A 1 32.10 -7.13 -9.49
N PHE A 2 30.78 -7.23 -9.69
CA PHE A 2 29.80 -7.30 -8.57
C PHE A 2 28.99 -8.60 -8.63
N CYS A 3 28.68 -9.19 -7.47
CA CYS A 3 27.88 -10.41 -7.38
C CYS A 3 26.46 -10.12 -7.84
N GLN A 4 25.98 -10.82 -8.87
CA GLN A 4 24.62 -10.62 -9.41
C GLN A 4 23.51 -11.05 -8.43
N SER A 5 23.85 -11.80 -7.37
CA SER A 5 22.86 -12.27 -6.40
C SER A 5 22.67 -11.36 -5.19
N CYS A 6 23.71 -10.65 -4.75
CA CYS A 6 23.66 -9.83 -3.53
C CYS A 6 24.27 -8.42 -3.67
N GLY A 7 24.88 -8.11 -4.81
CA GLY A 7 25.48 -6.80 -5.09
C GLY A 7 26.84 -6.54 -4.45
N ALA A 8 27.43 -7.50 -3.71
CA ALA A 8 28.75 -7.34 -3.11
C ALA A 8 29.86 -7.25 -4.17
N ARG A 9 30.90 -6.44 -3.90
CA ARG A 9 32.07 -6.29 -4.79
C ARG A 9 32.91 -7.58 -4.76
N LEU A 10 33.20 -8.12 -5.94
CA LEU A 10 33.98 -9.33 -6.14
C LEU A 10 35.40 -8.98 -6.63
N PRO A 11 36.44 -9.66 -6.08
CA PRO A 11 37.77 -9.74 -6.68
C PRO A 11 37.69 -10.23 -8.15
N GLU A 12 38.69 -9.90 -8.96
CA GLU A 12 38.69 -10.23 -10.40
C GLU A 12 38.83 -11.73 -10.68
N ASP A 13 39.28 -12.51 -9.69
CA ASP A 13 39.60 -13.94 -9.76
C ASP A 13 38.79 -14.79 -8.75
N ALA A 14 37.71 -14.24 -8.18
CA ALA A 14 36.91 -14.96 -7.21
C ALA A 14 36.02 -16.02 -7.88
N ASP A 15 36.18 -17.29 -7.50
CA ASP A 15 35.27 -18.38 -7.91
C ASP A 15 33.90 -18.29 -7.20
N PHE A 16 33.86 -17.74 -5.99
CA PHE A 16 32.67 -17.61 -5.15
C PHE A 16 32.59 -16.25 -4.45
N CYS A 17 31.38 -15.75 -4.27
CA CYS A 17 31.12 -14.53 -3.50
C CYS A 17 31.30 -14.79 -2.01
N GLN A 18 32.28 -14.11 -1.40
CA GLN A 18 32.55 -14.22 0.04
C GLN A 18 31.39 -13.74 0.93
N SER A 19 30.49 -12.91 0.40
CA SER A 19 29.35 -12.37 1.18
C SER A 19 28.11 -13.25 1.13
N CYS A 20 27.90 -14.06 0.09
CA CYS A 20 26.67 -14.88 -0.05
C CYS A 20 26.91 -16.33 -0.47
N GLY A 21 28.16 -16.73 -0.69
CA GLY A 21 28.56 -18.10 -1.05
C GLY A 21 28.28 -18.53 -2.49
N ARG A 22 27.75 -17.65 -3.35
CA ARG A 22 27.35 -18.01 -4.73
C ARG A 22 28.49 -17.82 -5.74
N ARG A 23 28.62 -18.73 -6.72
CA ARG A 23 29.70 -18.70 -7.74
C ARG A 23 29.73 -17.41 -8.55
N ALA A 24 30.93 -16.98 -8.92
CA ALA A 24 31.18 -15.61 -9.38
C ALA A 24 31.42 -15.46 -10.89
N GLN A 25 31.59 -16.52 -11.70
CA GLN A 25 31.56 -16.42 -13.18
C GLN A 25 31.09 -17.71 -13.88
N LEU A 26 30.59 -17.55 -15.12
CA LEU A 26 30.01 -18.59 -15.98
C LEU A 26 30.68 -18.55 -17.36
N ASP A 27 31.58 -19.50 -17.62
CA ASP A 27 32.18 -19.70 -18.93
C ASP A 27 31.18 -20.40 -19.87
N LYS A 28 30.82 -19.72 -20.96
CA LYS A 28 29.88 -20.23 -21.97
C LYS A 28 30.62 -21.16 -22.94
N SER A 29 30.13 -22.38 -23.12
CA SER A 29 30.71 -23.38 -24.02
C SER A 29 29.61 -24.02 -24.85
N GLY A 30 29.21 -23.35 -25.92
CA GLY A 30 28.33 -23.90 -26.96
C GLY A 30 26.97 -23.22 -27.05
N THR A 31 26.20 -23.61 -28.06
CA THR A 31 24.91 -23.00 -28.40
C THR A 31 23.86 -24.10 -28.54
N CYS A 32 22.68 -23.88 -27.97
CA CYS A 32 21.57 -24.82 -28.01
C CYS A 32 21.12 -25.07 -29.45
N PRO A 33 21.05 -26.34 -29.90
CA PRO A 33 20.63 -26.66 -31.26
C PRO A 33 19.15 -26.36 -31.54
N ALA A 34 18.31 -26.21 -30.51
CA ALA A 34 16.88 -25.98 -30.67
C ALA A 34 16.49 -24.49 -30.70
N CYS A 35 17.16 -23.64 -29.91
CA CYS A 35 16.78 -22.23 -29.76
C CYS A 35 17.92 -21.23 -29.96
N GLY A 36 19.13 -21.70 -30.26
CA GLY A 36 20.27 -20.81 -30.53
C GLY A 36 20.83 -20.07 -29.31
N THR A 37 20.40 -20.40 -28.08
CA THR A 37 20.90 -19.76 -26.84
C THR A 37 22.17 -20.45 -26.34
N GLY A 38 23.15 -19.68 -25.88
CA GLY A 38 24.40 -20.22 -25.33
C GLY A 38 24.17 -21.17 -24.14
N ILE A 39 24.87 -22.30 -24.12
CA ILE A 39 24.84 -23.34 -23.07
C ILE A 39 26.19 -23.32 -22.32
N GLN A 40 26.18 -23.57 -21.01
CA GLN A 40 27.39 -23.58 -20.18
C GLN A 40 27.99 -24.99 -20.12
N LYS A 41 29.30 -25.07 -19.86
CA LYS A 41 29.99 -26.35 -19.79
C LYS A 41 29.51 -27.15 -18.57
N GLY A 42 28.83 -28.27 -18.83
CA GLY A 42 28.29 -29.16 -17.78
C GLY A 42 26.77 -29.06 -17.58
N ASP A 43 26.06 -28.24 -18.36
CA ASP A 43 24.60 -28.24 -18.36
C ASP A 43 24.05 -29.47 -19.11
N ASP A 44 23.18 -30.25 -18.48
CA ASP A 44 22.49 -31.37 -19.13
C ASP A 44 21.34 -30.91 -20.03
N PHE A 45 20.78 -29.72 -19.78
CA PHE A 45 19.63 -29.15 -20.49
C PHE A 45 19.78 -27.63 -20.69
N CYS A 46 19.26 -27.12 -21.81
CA CYS A 46 19.23 -25.69 -22.10
C CYS A 46 18.24 -24.97 -21.16
N ILE A 47 18.74 -24.00 -20.40
CA ILE A 47 17.93 -23.20 -19.47
C ILE A 47 16.78 -22.41 -20.14
N ASN A 48 16.91 -22.09 -21.42
CA ASN A 48 15.93 -21.25 -22.13
C ASN A 48 14.76 -22.05 -22.71
N CYS A 49 14.99 -23.30 -23.13
CA CYS A 49 13.96 -24.10 -23.82
C CYS A 49 13.80 -25.54 -23.29
N GLY A 50 14.63 -25.96 -22.35
CA GLY A 50 14.60 -27.31 -21.77
C GLY A 50 15.18 -28.42 -22.65
N THR A 51 15.75 -28.10 -23.82
CA THR A 51 16.33 -29.12 -24.73
C THR A 51 17.64 -29.68 -24.17
N ALA A 52 17.78 -31.01 -24.13
CA ALA A 52 18.99 -31.69 -23.64
C ALA A 52 20.24 -31.30 -24.44
N ALA A 53 21.34 -31.05 -23.74
CA ALA A 53 22.56 -30.49 -24.31
C ALA A 53 23.55 -31.54 -24.82
N ASN A 54 23.42 -32.82 -24.46
CA ASN A 54 24.31 -33.90 -24.93
C ASN A 54 23.53 -35.18 -25.29
N LYS A 55 23.79 -35.71 -26.49
CA LYS A 55 23.40 -37.07 -26.90
C LYS A 55 24.54 -38.03 -26.57
N GLY A 56 24.36 -38.90 -25.59
CA GLY A 56 25.26 -40.03 -25.33
C GLY A 56 24.89 -40.84 -24.09
N ALA A 57 24.41 -42.06 -24.32
CA ALA A 57 24.23 -43.18 -23.37
C ALA A 57 23.03 -43.17 -22.39
N GLU A 58 21.95 -43.85 -22.86
CA GLU A 58 21.09 -44.84 -22.18
C GLU A 58 20.35 -44.57 -20.83
N ARG A 59 19.04 -44.88 -20.90
CA ARG A 59 17.93 -44.91 -19.90
C ARG A 59 18.00 -46.17 -18.99
N PRO A 60 17.08 -46.44 -18.02
CA PRO A 60 15.86 -45.70 -17.63
C PRO A 60 15.54 -45.58 -16.11
N SER A 61 14.66 -44.62 -15.80
CA SER A 61 13.52 -44.66 -14.85
C SER A 61 13.73 -45.07 -13.39
N GLN A 62 13.34 -44.18 -12.46
CA GLN A 62 12.23 -44.47 -11.54
C GLN A 62 11.71 -43.23 -10.81
N SER A 63 10.39 -43.26 -10.64
CA SER A 63 9.52 -42.46 -9.79
C SER A 63 10.03 -42.24 -8.35
N GLY A 64 9.78 -41.05 -7.81
CA GLY A 64 9.87 -40.78 -6.38
C GLY A 64 9.27 -39.42 -6.03
N GLN A 65 8.08 -39.45 -5.43
CA GLN A 65 7.49 -38.33 -4.72
C GLN A 65 8.40 -37.94 -3.53
N PHE A 66 8.76 -36.67 -3.40
CA PHE A 66 9.06 -36.08 -2.09
C PHE A 66 8.57 -34.63 -2.05
N ALA A 67 7.74 -34.37 -1.03
CA ALA A 67 7.35 -33.05 -0.59
C ALA A 67 8.54 -32.32 0.04
N GLY A 68 8.59 -31.00 -0.15
CA GLY A 68 9.43 -30.13 0.68
C GLY A 68 9.93 -28.88 -0.03
N GLY A 69 9.28 -27.76 0.26
CA GLY A 69 9.98 -26.49 0.43
C GLY A 69 10.12 -25.59 -0.79
N ASP A 70 9.77 -24.33 -0.55
CA ASP A 70 10.22 -23.13 -1.26
C ASP A 70 9.47 -22.74 -2.54
N SER A 71 8.21 -22.31 -2.36
CA SER A 71 7.53 -21.43 -3.31
C SER A 71 8.04 -19.99 -3.18
N GLY A 72 9.33 -19.79 -3.46
CA GLY A 72 9.89 -18.48 -3.80
C GLY A 72 9.60 -18.12 -5.26
N ASN A 73 8.34 -18.24 -5.71
CA ASN A 73 7.96 -17.90 -7.08
C ASN A 73 7.86 -16.37 -7.23
N ARG A 74 8.99 -15.73 -7.51
CA ARG A 74 9.05 -14.36 -8.04
C ARG A 74 8.62 -14.38 -9.50
N GLY A 75 7.32 -14.48 -9.74
CA GLY A 75 6.70 -14.37 -11.06
C GLY A 75 5.41 -13.61 -10.95
N THR A 76 5.30 -12.49 -11.68
CA THR A 76 4.04 -11.80 -12.04
C THR A 76 2.92 -11.98 -11.03
N GLY A 77 2.92 -11.10 -10.01
CA GLY A 77 2.10 -11.24 -8.80
C GLY A 77 0.68 -11.67 -9.10
N ASN A 78 0.26 -12.78 -8.50
CA ASN A 78 -1.11 -13.24 -8.50
C ASN A 78 -2.03 -12.09 -8.07
N LEU A 79 -2.72 -11.45 -9.02
CA LEU A 79 -3.58 -10.29 -8.78
C LEU A 79 -4.90 -10.65 -8.08
N ILE A 80 -5.10 -11.92 -7.77
CA ILE A 80 -6.28 -12.45 -7.08
C ILE A 80 -5.86 -12.84 -5.67
N GLY A 81 -6.36 -12.11 -4.69
CA GLY A 81 -6.03 -12.31 -3.29
C GLY A 81 -5.85 -10.98 -2.56
N PHE A 82 -5.91 -11.06 -1.24
CA PHE A 82 -5.36 -9.98 -0.43
C PHE A 82 -3.86 -10.14 -0.29
N SER A 83 -3.13 -9.05 -0.41
CA SER A 83 -1.68 -9.02 -0.39
C SER A 83 -1.16 -9.18 1.05
N ASP A 84 -0.12 -10.00 1.22
CA ASP A 84 0.59 -10.17 2.49
C ASP A 84 1.59 -9.03 2.77
N ARG A 85 1.73 -8.07 1.84
CA ARG A 85 2.68 -6.95 1.91
C ARG A 85 2.42 -6.01 3.09
N LEU A 86 1.24 -6.08 3.73
CA LEU A 86 0.96 -5.37 4.98
C LEU A 86 1.99 -5.70 6.08
N ASN A 87 2.49 -6.94 6.10
CA ASN A 87 3.45 -7.41 7.10
C ASN A 87 4.91 -7.08 6.73
N SER A 88 5.15 -6.42 5.59
CA SER A 88 6.50 -5.99 5.23
C SER A 88 6.98 -4.88 6.16
N THR A 89 8.29 -4.89 6.45
CA THR A 89 8.91 -3.89 7.32
C THR A 89 8.70 -2.48 6.80
N GLU A 90 8.83 -2.25 5.49
CA GLU A 90 8.62 -0.93 4.87
C GLU A 90 7.18 -0.39 5.07
N ILE A 91 6.16 -1.23 4.95
CA ILE A 91 4.75 -0.80 5.12
C ILE A 91 4.43 -0.55 6.60
N LEU A 92 4.99 -1.35 7.50
CA LEU A 92 4.86 -1.13 8.95
C LEU A 92 5.56 0.17 9.37
N GLU A 93 6.74 0.45 8.84
CA GLU A 93 7.46 1.71 9.04
C GLU A 93 6.66 2.89 8.51
N ALA A 94 6.07 2.79 7.31
CA ALA A 94 5.20 3.81 6.75
C ALA A 94 3.97 4.08 7.65
N ALA A 95 3.37 3.03 8.21
CA ALA A 95 2.25 3.15 9.15
C ALA A 95 2.68 3.77 10.51
N GLN A 96 3.90 3.51 10.97
CA GLN A 96 4.44 4.15 12.17
C GLN A 96 4.81 5.61 11.94
N GLN A 97 5.38 5.92 10.78
CA GLN A 97 5.76 7.28 10.42
C GLN A 97 4.54 8.18 10.27
N SER A 98 3.46 7.70 9.64
CA SER A 98 2.21 8.45 9.55
C SER A 98 1.61 8.75 10.93
N LYS A 99 1.71 7.81 11.88
CA LYS A 99 1.33 8.03 13.29
C LYS A 99 2.22 9.09 13.96
N LYS A 100 3.54 9.01 13.82
CA LYS A 100 4.47 10.01 14.38
C LYS A 100 4.17 11.41 13.84
N ASN A 101 3.97 11.53 12.52
CA ASN A 101 3.61 12.79 11.88
C ASN A 101 2.26 13.32 12.39
N THR A 102 1.27 12.43 12.57
CA THR A 102 -0.04 12.80 13.12
C THR A 102 0.07 13.29 14.56
N LEU A 103 0.86 12.62 15.41
CA LEU A 103 1.12 13.07 16.78
C LEU A 103 1.86 14.42 16.80
N GLY A 104 2.88 14.59 15.96
CA GLY A 104 3.60 15.86 15.84
C GLY A 104 2.67 17.00 15.46
N CYS A 105 1.86 16.82 14.42
CA CYS A 105 0.86 17.81 13.97
C CYS A 105 -0.18 18.12 15.06
N MET A 106 -0.64 17.10 15.79
CA MET A 106 -1.55 17.26 16.93
C MET A 106 -0.90 18.14 18.01
N TRP A 107 0.34 17.85 18.44
CA TRP A 107 1.01 18.65 19.46
C TRP A 107 1.23 20.09 19.03
N VAL A 108 1.67 20.32 17.79
CA VAL A 108 1.81 21.67 17.22
C VAL A 108 0.45 22.39 17.26
N SER A 109 -0.63 21.73 16.83
CA SER A 109 -1.98 22.31 16.82
C SER A 109 -2.54 22.59 18.23
N ILE A 110 -2.04 21.90 19.26
CA ILE A 110 -2.40 22.13 20.67
C ILE A 110 -1.60 23.32 21.23
N PHE A 111 -0.30 23.41 20.95
CA PHE A 111 0.54 24.47 21.51
C PHE A 111 0.28 25.84 20.85
N VAL A 112 -0.07 25.87 19.56
CA VAL A 112 -0.39 27.11 18.84
C VAL A 112 -1.46 27.95 19.57
N PRO A 113 -2.66 27.44 19.92
CA PRO A 113 -3.63 28.21 20.67
C PRO A 113 -3.20 28.47 22.12
N LEU A 114 -2.55 27.50 22.78
CA LEU A 114 -2.11 27.68 24.17
C LEU A 114 -1.05 28.78 24.34
N ILE A 115 -0.30 29.12 23.30
CA ILE A 115 0.70 30.20 23.31
C ILE A 115 0.12 31.46 22.64
N GLY A 116 -0.55 31.29 21.51
CA GLY A 116 -1.06 32.41 20.70
C GLY A 116 -2.12 33.24 21.40
N PHE A 117 -3.08 32.60 22.08
CA PHE A 117 -4.13 33.34 22.80
C PHE A 117 -3.59 34.15 24.00
N PRO A 118 -2.71 33.61 24.87
CA PRO A 118 -2.09 34.44 25.91
C PRO A 118 -1.32 35.63 25.35
N ILE A 119 -0.54 35.44 24.27
CA ILE A 119 0.18 36.54 23.61
C ILE A 119 -0.81 37.59 23.08
N ALA A 120 -1.89 37.17 22.43
CA ALA A 120 -2.93 38.08 21.95
C ALA A 120 -3.56 38.88 23.10
N GLY A 121 -3.89 38.23 24.21
CA GLY A 121 -4.45 38.93 25.38
C GLY A 121 -3.47 39.84 26.13
N LEU A 122 -2.16 39.74 25.86
CA LEU A 122 -1.16 40.68 26.38
C LEU A 122 -0.90 41.85 25.43
N LEU A 123 -1.14 41.67 24.12
CA LEU A 123 -0.80 42.65 23.09
C LEU A 123 -2.02 43.41 22.55
N MET A 124 -3.23 42.91 22.74
CA MET A 124 -4.46 43.51 22.23
C MET A 124 -5.25 44.14 23.38
N ASP A 125 -5.42 45.46 23.33
CA ASP A 125 -6.11 46.23 24.37
C ASP A 125 -7.59 45.84 24.54
N ASP A 126 -8.24 45.41 23.45
CA ASP A 126 -9.65 45.02 23.43
C ASP A 126 -9.90 43.53 23.77
N PHE A 127 -8.87 42.78 24.17
CA PHE A 127 -9.00 41.34 24.43
C PHE A 127 -8.49 40.96 25.83
N PRO A 128 -9.37 40.88 26.85
CA PRO A 128 -8.97 40.60 28.22
C PRO A 128 -8.18 39.29 28.36
N PHE A 129 -7.06 39.35 29.09
CA PHE A 129 -6.17 38.20 29.26
C PHE A 129 -6.85 36.95 29.86
N GLY A 130 -7.81 37.12 30.78
CA GLY A 130 -8.55 35.99 31.35
C GLY A 130 -9.39 35.26 30.30
N GLU A 131 -10.04 35.99 29.40
CA GLU A 131 -10.87 35.42 28.33
C GLU A 131 -10.00 34.72 27.28
N SER A 132 -8.85 35.31 26.95
CA SER A 132 -7.89 34.73 26.00
C SER A 132 -7.38 33.37 26.47
N LEU A 133 -7.04 33.23 27.76
CA LEU A 133 -6.62 31.96 28.35
C LEU A 133 -7.72 30.90 28.24
N ILE A 134 -8.97 31.25 28.57
CA ILE A 134 -10.11 30.32 28.50
C ILE A 134 -10.31 29.83 27.06
N MET A 135 -10.24 30.74 26.07
CA MET A 135 -10.36 30.41 24.66
C MET A 135 -9.23 29.48 24.18
N GLY A 136 -7.99 29.76 24.55
CA GLY A 136 -6.83 28.94 24.19
C GLY A 136 -6.93 27.53 24.75
N VAL A 137 -7.26 27.39 26.04
CA VAL A 137 -7.44 26.09 26.70
C VAL A 137 -8.62 25.32 26.11
N GLY A 138 -9.75 25.99 25.88
CA GLY A 138 -10.95 25.38 25.30
C GLY A 138 -10.68 24.79 23.91
N LEU A 139 -10.04 25.55 23.02
CA LEU A 139 -9.71 25.08 21.68
C LEU A 139 -8.69 23.92 21.72
N ALA A 140 -7.65 24.03 22.54
CA ALA A 140 -6.65 22.98 22.71
C ALA A 140 -7.27 21.66 23.20
N PHE A 141 -8.22 21.74 24.14
CA PHE A 141 -8.92 20.57 24.67
C PHE A 141 -9.77 19.87 23.60
N VAL A 142 -10.51 20.63 22.78
CA VAL A 142 -11.29 20.07 21.67
C VAL A 142 -10.37 19.38 20.65
N ILE A 143 -9.26 20.03 20.27
CA ILE A 143 -8.27 19.45 19.36
C ILE A 143 -7.69 18.15 19.93
N LEU A 144 -7.37 18.11 21.22
CA LEU A 144 -6.88 16.91 21.89
C LEU A 144 -7.91 15.76 21.81
N ILE A 145 -9.19 16.01 22.15
CA ILE A 145 -10.25 15.00 22.07
C ILE A 145 -10.39 14.47 20.64
N VAL A 146 -10.48 15.37 19.66
CA VAL A 146 -10.64 15.01 18.25
C VAL A 146 -9.46 14.15 17.80
N GLY A 147 -8.23 14.58 18.09
CA GLY A 147 -7.05 13.83 17.70
C GLY A 147 -6.93 12.46 18.40
N LEU A 148 -7.31 12.34 19.68
CA LEU A 148 -7.37 11.05 20.38
C LEU A 148 -8.38 10.10 19.73
N PHE A 149 -9.52 10.63 19.28
CA PHE A 149 -10.53 9.85 18.55
C PHE A 149 -9.99 9.35 17.20
N PHE A 150 -9.29 10.20 16.44
CA PHE A 150 -8.60 9.80 15.22
C PHE A 150 -7.57 8.69 15.47
N LEU A 151 -6.72 8.83 16.49
CA LEU A 151 -5.71 7.82 16.86
C LEU A 151 -6.36 6.49 17.25
N ARG A 152 -7.43 6.52 18.04
CA ARG A 152 -8.21 5.32 18.38
C ARG A 152 -8.77 4.63 17.14
N GLY A 153 -9.17 5.41 16.12
CA GLY A 153 -9.62 4.89 14.83
C GLY A 153 -8.59 4.01 14.13
N THR A 154 -7.31 4.43 14.14
CA THR A 154 -6.20 3.70 13.49
C THR A 154 -5.86 2.36 14.15
N LYS A 155 -6.24 2.17 15.42
CA LYS A 155 -5.99 0.94 16.19
C LYS A 155 -7.11 -0.10 16.07
N LYS A 156 -8.17 0.21 15.33
CA LYS A 156 -9.27 -0.74 15.11
C LYS A 156 -8.76 -1.95 14.32
N PRO A 157 -9.37 -3.14 14.51
CA PRO A 157 -9.01 -4.30 13.70
C PRO A 157 -9.40 -4.06 12.23
N MET A 158 -8.62 -4.67 11.34
CA MET A 158 -9.00 -4.80 9.94
C MET A 158 -10.32 -5.55 9.83
N TRP A 159 -11.04 -5.29 8.75
CA TRP A 159 -12.27 -6.02 8.45
C TRP A 159 -12.41 -6.20 6.94
N GLU A 160 -13.14 -7.23 6.57
CA GLU A 160 -13.40 -7.62 5.18
C GLU A 160 -14.90 -7.57 4.89
N GLY A 161 -15.24 -7.43 3.62
CA GLY A 161 -16.62 -7.41 3.17
C GLY A 161 -16.74 -7.42 1.66
N ARG A 162 -17.98 -7.32 1.19
CA ARG A 162 -18.33 -7.26 -0.23
C ARG A 162 -19.14 -6.01 -0.55
N VAL A 163 -18.85 -5.39 -1.69
CA VAL A 163 -19.69 -4.32 -2.24
C VAL A 163 -21.02 -4.95 -2.65
N VAL A 164 -22.11 -4.48 -2.04
CA VAL A 164 -23.46 -5.03 -2.27
C VAL A 164 -24.32 -4.13 -3.12
N ASP A 165 -24.05 -2.82 -3.12
CA ASP A 165 -24.85 -1.84 -3.84
C ASP A 165 -24.09 -0.52 -3.98
N LYS A 166 -24.52 0.32 -4.92
CA LYS A 166 -23.97 1.65 -5.20
C LYS A 166 -25.10 2.63 -5.50
N SER A 167 -25.00 3.87 -4.99
CA SER A 167 -25.99 4.92 -5.28
C SER A 167 -25.32 6.25 -5.63
N LYS A 168 -25.97 7.03 -6.50
CA LYS A 168 -25.59 8.39 -6.86
C LYS A 168 -26.82 9.29 -6.67
N LYS A 169 -26.69 10.37 -5.89
CA LYS A 169 -27.79 11.30 -5.62
C LYS A 169 -27.28 12.75 -5.61
N GLU A 170 -28.03 13.65 -6.23
CA GLU A 170 -27.81 15.09 -6.04
C GLU A 170 -28.27 15.50 -4.63
N ARG A 171 -27.48 16.34 -3.97
CA ARG A 171 -27.74 16.86 -2.62
C ARG A 171 -27.59 18.36 -2.62
N ARG A 172 -28.31 19.02 -1.71
CA ARG A 172 -28.18 20.45 -1.43
C ARG A 172 -27.84 20.63 0.04
N GLU A 173 -26.79 21.38 0.33
CA GLU A 173 -26.42 21.79 1.69
C GLU A 173 -26.55 23.31 1.83
N ARG A 174 -27.16 23.77 2.92
CA ARG A 174 -27.25 25.20 3.25
C ARG A 174 -25.90 25.64 3.83
N ARG A 175 -25.32 26.72 3.28
CA ARG A 175 -24.07 27.30 3.78
C ARG A 175 -24.35 28.69 4.33
N GLY A 176 -24.01 28.91 5.60
CA GLY A 176 -24.07 30.24 6.22
C GLY A 176 -25.31 30.49 7.09
N LYS A 177 -25.23 31.59 7.84
CA LYS A 177 -26.29 32.06 8.75
C LYS A 177 -27.39 32.83 8.00
N ASP A 178 -27.08 33.34 6.81
CA ASP A 178 -28.03 34.01 5.90
C ASP A 178 -28.68 33.02 4.93
N ASP A 179 -29.98 33.21 4.69
CA ASP A 179 -30.92 32.15 4.36
C ASP A 179 -30.93 31.63 2.91
N ASN A 180 -30.05 32.13 2.03
CA ASN A 180 -30.24 31.93 0.58
C ASN A 180 -29.09 31.28 -0.21
N TYR A 181 -28.01 30.80 0.43
CA TYR A 181 -26.93 30.12 -0.32
C TYR A 181 -26.94 28.60 -0.11
N TYR A 182 -27.52 27.89 -1.08
CA TYR A 182 -27.45 26.42 -1.17
C TYR A 182 -26.30 26.00 -2.09
N ARG A 183 -25.44 25.10 -1.61
CA ARG A 183 -24.48 24.40 -2.46
C ARG A 183 -25.08 23.07 -2.91
N THR A 184 -25.20 22.89 -4.22
CA THR A 184 -25.54 21.60 -4.82
C THR A 184 -24.26 20.79 -5.03
N TYR A 185 -24.30 19.50 -4.68
CA TYR A 185 -23.19 18.56 -4.91
C TYR A 185 -23.72 17.16 -5.23
N MET A 186 -22.92 16.38 -5.94
CA MET A 186 -23.24 14.98 -6.24
C MET A 186 -22.66 14.08 -5.15
N GLU A 187 -23.52 13.32 -4.48
CA GLU A 187 -23.16 12.33 -3.47
C GLU A 187 -23.10 10.93 -4.10
N TYR A 188 -21.96 10.26 -3.97
CA TYR A 188 -21.72 8.90 -4.42
C TYR A 188 -21.55 8.00 -3.19
N LYS A 189 -22.30 6.90 -3.14
CA LYS A 189 -22.21 5.91 -2.05
C LYS A 189 -21.89 4.54 -2.59
N THR A 190 -20.91 3.90 -1.97
CA THR A 190 -20.61 2.47 -2.16
C THR A 190 -20.94 1.74 -0.86
N PHE A 191 -21.91 0.83 -0.92
CA PHE A 191 -22.37 0.07 0.23
C PHE A 191 -21.63 -1.26 0.31
N ILE A 192 -21.02 -1.52 1.47
CA ILE A 192 -20.26 -2.73 1.74
C ILE A 192 -20.94 -3.49 2.88
N LYS A 193 -21.21 -4.77 2.68
CA LYS A 193 -21.62 -5.67 3.76
C LYS A 193 -20.39 -6.43 4.23
N THR A 194 -20.00 -6.22 5.49
CA THR A 194 -18.86 -6.92 6.09
C THR A 194 -19.17 -8.41 6.25
N ASP A 195 -18.14 -9.23 6.39
CA ASP A 195 -18.29 -10.67 6.65
C ASP A 195 -19.04 -10.93 7.98
N SER A 196 -18.98 -9.99 8.93
CA SER A 196 -19.80 -9.99 10.16
C SER A 196 -21.28 -9.57 9.98
N GLY A 197 -21.71 -9.32 8.74
CA GLY A 197 -23.07 -8.87 8.41
C GLY A 197 -23.33 -7.37 8.59
N LYS A 198 -22.44 -6.61 9.23
CA LYS A 198 -22.56 -5.15 9.42
C LYS A 198 -22.49 -4.39 8.09
N LYS A 199 -23.27 -3.32 7.96
CA LYS A 199 -23.20 -2.40 6.81
C LYS A 199 -22.14 -1.32 7.03
N LYS A 200 -21.31 -1.09 6.01
CA LYS A 200 -20.35 0.01 5.89
C LYS A 200 -20.67 0.80 4.63
N THR A 201 -20.41 2.09 4.63
CA THR A 201 -20.69 2.97 3.50
C THR A 201 -19.49 3.85 3.25
N ILE A 202 -18.96 3.83 2.02
CA ILE A 202 -18.04 4.85 1.52
C ILE A 202 -18.92 5.97 0.97
N VAL A 203 -18.68 7.20 1.40
CA VAL A 203 -19.39 8.40 0.91
C VAL A 203 -18.37 9.33 0.30
N GLU A 204 -18.53 9.59 -1.00
CA GLU A 204 -17.68 10.47 -1.79
C GLU A 204 -18.53 11.56 -2.45
N ARG A 205 -17.91 12.70 -2.78
CA ARG A 205 -18.61 13.86 -3.33
C ARG A 205 -17.93 14.36 -4.60
N ASP A 206 -18.75 14.80 -5.56
CA ASP A 206 -18.34 15.48 -6.80
C ASP A 206 -17.26 14.70 -7.58
N SER A 207 -16.06 15.28 -7.74
CA SER A 207 -14.92 14.68 -8.43
C SER A 207 -14.12 13.71 -7.57
N GLY A 208 -14.27 13.74 -6.24
CA GLY A 208 -13.56 12.87 -5.30
C GLY A 208 -14.14 11.46 -5.18
N ARG A 209 -14.70 10.91 -6.26
CA ARG A 209 -15.45 9.63 -6.31
C ARG A 209 -14.60 8.43 -6.69
N HIS A 210 -13.35 8.42 -6.24
CA HIS A 210 -12.32 7.48 -6.70
C HIS A 210 -12.68 6.03 -6.38
N MET A 211 -13.19 5.74 -5.19
CA MET A 211 -13.58 4.38 -4.80
C MET A 211 -14.92 3.98 -5.40
N TYR A 212 -15.84 4.93 -5.58
CA TYR A 212 -17.07 4.68 -6.33
C TYR A 212 -16.78 4.28 -7.77
N ASP A 213 -15.84 4.93 -8.46
CA ASP A 213 -15.52 4.58 -9.84
C ASP A 213 -14.68 3.29 -9.94
N TYR A 214 -13.87 2.98 -8.91
CA TYR A 214 -12.96 1.83 -8.91
C TYR A 214 -13.59 0.49 -8.48
N LEU A 215 -14.53 0.52 -7.53
CA LEU A 215 -15.14 -0.68 -6.97
C LEU A 215 -16.45 -1.03 -7.69
N GLU A 216 -16.62 -2.29 -8.05
CA GLU A 216 -17.83 -2.84 -8.66
C GLU A 216 -18.70 -3.60 -7.64
N VAL A 217 -20.00 -3.72 -7.92
CA VAL A 217 -20.88 -4.56 -7.11
C VAL A 217 -20.42 -6.01 -7.24
N GLY A 218 -20.23 -6.67 -6.11
CA GLY A 218 -19.63 -8.00 -6.04
C GLY A 218 -18.16 -8.01 -5.64
N ASP A 219 -17.45 -6.88 -5.71
CA ASP A 219 -16.04 -6.84 -5.30
C ASP A 219 -15.88 -7.15 -3.81
N ARG A 220 -14.95 -8.05 -3.49
CA ARG A 220 -14.50 -8.29 -2.12
C ARG A 220 -13.40 -7.30 -1.76
N VAL A 221 -13.48 -6.71 -0.57
CA VAL A 221 -12.57 -5.66 -0.10
C VAL A 221 -12.12 -5.90 1.33
N ARG A 222 -10.89 -5.47 1.63
CA ARG A 222 -10.31 -5.40 2.99
C ARG A 222 -10.05 -3.94 3.34
N TYR A 223 -10.50 -3.50 4.50
CA TYR A 223 -10.21 -2.16 5.00
C TYR A 223 -8.98 -2.17 5.91
N HIS A 224 -8.10 -1.19 5.71
CA HIS A 224 -6.84 -1.02 6.44
C HIS A 224 -6.90 0.22 7.34
N PRO A 225 -7.27 0.11 8.64
CA PRO A 225 -7.49 1.26 9.52
C PRO A 225 -6.26 2.16 9.72
N SER A 226 -5.05 1.59 9.68
CA SER A 226 -3.79 2.35 9.80
C SER A 226 -3.60 3.38 8.70
N PHE A 227 -4.20 3.16 7.53
CA PHE A 227 -4.10 4.06 6.38
C PHE A 227 -5.43 4.67 5.95
N GLY A 228 -6.55 4.15 6.44
CA GLY A 228 -7.89 4.58 6.03
C GLY A 228 -8.24 4.19 4.59
N THR A 229 -7.57 3.20 4.01
CA THR A 229 -7.73 2.78 2.61
C THR A 229 -8.39 1.40 2.49
N TYR A 230 -8.87 1.11 1.28
CA TYR A 230 -9.48 -0.16 0.90
C TYR A 230 -8.55 -0.90 -0.05
N GLU A 231 -8.43 -2.21 0.13
CA GLU A 231 -7.77 -3.12 -0.79
C GLU A 231 -8.83 -3.98 -1.47
N LYS A 232 -8.82 -4.03 -2.80
CA LYS A 232 -9.69 -4.88 -3.62
C LYS A 232 -9.10 -6.29 -3.72
N PHE A 233 -9.90 -7.34 -3.59
CA PHE A 233 -9.40 -8.73 -3.59
C PHE A 233 -8.94 -9.19 -4.97
N ASP A 234 -9.80 -9.08 -5.99
CA ASP A 234 -9.47 -9.45 -7.36
C ASP A 234 -9.13 -8.19 -8.15
N LYS A 235 -7.87 -8.06 -8.53
CA LYS A 235 -7.32 -6.93 -9.29
C LYS A 235 -6.93 -7.36 -10.71
N SER A 236 -7.26 -8.58 -11.12
CA SER A 236 -6.81 -9.21 -12.38
C SER A 236 -7.30 -8.48 -13.62
N LYS A 237 -8.46 -7.81 -13.52
CA LYS A 237 -9.09 -7.04 -14.60
C LYS A 237 -8.83 -5.54 -14.50
N ASP A 238 -8.16 -5.08 -13.44
CA ASP A 238 -7.95 -3.67 -13.21
C ASP A 238 -6.75 -3.16 -14.02
N ARG A 239 -6.86 -1.93 -14.54
CA ARG A 239 -5.73 -1.24 -15.21
C ARG A 239 -4.96 -0.32 -14.27
N ILE A 240 -5.57 -0.01 -13.12
CA ILE A 240 -5.04 0.88 -12.10
C ILE A 240 -5.12 0.22 -10.73
N ILE A 241 -4.31 0.70 -9.80
CA ILE A 241 -4.39 0.35 -8.39
C ILE A 241 -4.11 1.60 -7.55
N TYR A 242 -4.87 1.78 -6.47
CA TYR A 242 -4.61 2.84 -5.51
C TYR A 242 -3.62 2.37 -4.45
N CYS A 243 -2.62 3.19 -4.16
CA CYS A 243 -1.64 2.90 -3.12
C CYS A 243 -2.31 2.91 -1.74
N ASN A 244 -2.23 1.82 -0.99
CA ASN A 244 -2.83 1.77 0.34
C ASN A 244 -2.18 2.71 1.36
N VAL A 245 -0.94 3.14 1.16
CA VAL A 245 -0.23 4.04 2.07
C VAL A 245 -0.61 5.51 1.86
N CYS A 246 -0.79 5.93 0.62
CA CYS A 246 -0.97 7.36 0.31
C CYS A 246 -2.20 7.67 -0.57
N SER A 247 -2.90 6.66 -1.08
CA SER A 247 -4.05 6.79 -1.99
C SER A 247 -3.70 7.32 -3.39
N MET A 248 -2.43 7.34 -3.77
CA MET A 248 -2.04 7.70 -5.14
C MET A 248 -2.49 6.61 -6.12
N MET A 249 -3.10 7.02 -7.23
CA MET A 249 -3.42 6.12 -8.34
C MET A 249 -2.16 5.75 -9.13
N ASN A 250 -1.98 4.46 -9.37
CA ASN A 250 -0.86 3.88 -10.09
C ASN A 250 -1.35 2.95 -11.22
N PRO A 251 -0.60 2.79 -12.32
CA PRO A 251 -0.82 1.69 -13.25
C PRO A 251 -0.70 0.33 -12.54
N ILE A 252 -1.53 -0.65 -12.93
CA ILE A 252 -1.52 -1.99 -12.31
C ILE A 252 -0.17 -2.72 -12.52
N GLN A 253 0.62 -2.32 -13.51
CA GLN A 253 1.94 -2.89 -13.79
C GLN A 253 2.98 -2.47 -12.74
N ASN A 254 2.83 -1.31 -12.10
CA ASN A 254 3.81 -0.80 -11.15
C ASN A 254 3.83 -1.65 -9.88
N ASP A 255 4.98 -2.15 -9.43
CA ASP A 255 5.07 -2.85 -8.14
C ASP A 255 5.20 -1.90 -6.95
N ARG A 256 5.69 -0.68 -7.20
CA ARG A 256 5.85 0.40 -6.22
C ARG A 256 5.04 1.63 -6.61
N CYS A 257 4.62 2.37 -5.59
CA CYS A 257 3.86 3.60 -5.77
C CYS A 257 4.74 4.72 -6.35
N LYS A 258 4.31 5.35 -7.44
CA LYS A 258 5.05 6.44 -8.09
C LYS A 258 5.24 7.71 -7.24
N ARG A 259 4.55 7.83 -6.09
CA ARG A 259 4.63 9.00 -5.20
C ARG A 259 5.40 8.72 -3.91
N CYS A 260 5.11 7.61 -3.25
CA CYS A 260 5.71 7.30 -1.94
C CYS A 260 6.65 6.09 -1.98
N ASP A 261 6.88 5.51 -3.16
CA ASP A 261 7.78 4.37 -3.42
C ASP A 261 7.54 3.09 -2.60
N ASN A 262 6.49 3.05 -1.78
CA ASN A 262 6.07 1.87 -1.03
C ASN A 262 5.48 0.81 -1.98
N LEU A 263 5.59 -0.45 -1.59
CA LEU A 263 4.98 -1.56 -2.31
C LEU A 263 3.46 -1.38 -2.44
N LEU A 264 2.97 -1.58 -3.66
CA LEU A 264 1.53 -1.63 -3.96
C LEU A 264 0.97 -2.99 -3.52
N PHE A 265 -0.26 -3.03 -2.99
CA PHE A 265 -0.82 -4.27 -2.45
C PHE A 265 -1.33 -5.14 -3.60
N LYS A 266 -0.43 -5.93 -4.20
CA LYS A 266 -0.71 -6.93 -5.23
C LYS A 266 -0.40 -8.31 -4.71
#